data_AF-A0A3D5D3K3-F1
#
_entry.id   AF-A0A3D5D3K3-F1
#
_cell.length_a   1.000
_cell.length_b   1.000
_cell.length_c   1.000
_cell.angle_alpha   90.00
_cell.angle_beta   90.00
_cell.angle_gamma   90.00
#
_symmetry.space_group_name_H-M   'P 1'
#
loop_
_entity.id
_entity.type
_entity.pdbx_description
1 polymer ?
#
loop_
_entity_poly.entity_id
_entity_poly.type
_entity_poly.pdbx_seq_one_letter_code
_entity_poly.pdbx_strand_id
1 'polypeptide(L)'
;IAFENNVPFITKGLKNWTTQREELYNNIQVLPGTKVVARGTQGNAKAVVAWANEYHGARVFSTSLGHNNVTVADKRYLHFIARGILWATKKEAWPIVQPKEESFTLGSKPTVKKKKIKQ
;
A
#
# COMPACT_ATOMS: atom_id res chain seq x y z
N ILE A 1 -4.32 -8.25 7.08
CA ILE A 1 -3.84 -6.87 7.25
C ILE A 1 -4.79 -6.12 8.17
N ALA A 2 -4.28 -5.70 9.32
CA ALA A 2 -4.97 -4.84 10.28
C ALA A 2 -4.30 -3.46 10.27
N PHE A 3 -5.07 -2.42 9.97
CA PHE A 3 -4.57 -1.04 9.95
C PHE A 3 -4.59 -0.42 11.34
N GLU A 4 -3.64 0.47 11.59
CA GLU A 4 -3.53 1.27 12.81
C GLU A 4 -3.63 2.76 12.52
N ASN A 5 -4.17 3.52 13.46
CA ASN A 5 -4.45 4.93 13.28
C ASN A 5 -3.29 5.86 13.70
N ASN A 6 -2.05 5.34 13.74
CA ASN A 6 -0.88 6.13 14.11
C ASN A 6 -0.49 7.15 13.02
N VAL A 7 -0.95 6.93 11.79
CA VAL A 7 -0.86 7.90 10.68
C VAL A 7 -2.24 8.02 10.01
N PRO A 8 -3.15 8.83 10.59
CA PRO A 8 -4.56 8.85 10.17
C PRO A 8 -4.77 9.13 8.68
N PHE A 9 -3.92 9.97 8.07
CA PHE A 9 -4.02 10.22 6.64
C PHE A 9 -3.84 8.94 5.81
N ILE A 10 -2.87 8.08 6.14
CA ILE A 10 -2.60 6.87 5.36
C ILE A 10 -3.77 5.88 5.48
N THR A 11 -4.39 5.76 6.65
CA THR A 11 -5.41 4.74 6.92
C THR A 11 -6.86 5.21 6.83
N LYS A 12 -7.09 6.52 6.62
CA LYS A 12 -8.43 7.11 6.50
C LYS A 12 -9.29 6.40 5.46
N GLY A 13 -10.38 5.77 5.92
CA GLY A 13 -11.36 5.07 5.09
C GLY A 13 -10.91 3.69 4.59
N LEU A 14 -9.71 3.23 4.94
CA LEU A 14 -9.26 1.87 4.63
C LEU A 14 -9.88 0.88 5.62
N LYS A 15 -10.33 -0.25 5.10
CA LYS A 15 -10.85 -1.36 5.92
C LYS A 15 -9.79 -2.46 6.00
N ASN A 16 -9.76 -3.16 7.14
CA ASN A 16 -8.94 -4.36 7.28
C ASN A 16 -9.23 -5.36 6.16
N TRP A 17 -8.20 -6.06 5.74
CA TRP A 17 -8.25 -6.90 4.55
C TRP A 17 -7.35 -8.12 4.70
N THR A 18 -7.81 -9.27 4.23
CA THR A 18 -7.02 -10.50 4.08
C THR A 18 -6.52 -10.62 2.65
N THR A 19 -5.19 -10.53 2.46
CA THR A 19 -4.51 -10.82 1.20
C THR A 19 -4.73 -12.27 0.78
N GLN A 20 -4.40 -12.62 -0.47
CA GLN A 20 -4.39 -14.02 -0.90
C GLN A 20 -3.10 -14.71 -0.41
N ARG A 21 -2.45 -15.53 -1.25
CA ARG A 21 -1.08 -15.99 -0.98
C ARG A 21 -0.16 -14.77 -0.96
N GLU A 22 0.43 -14.51 0.21
CA GLU A 22 1.39 -13.44 0.42
C GLU A 22 2.44 -13.88 1.43
N GLU A 23 3.64 -13.32 1.30
CA GLU A 23 4.74 -13.56 2.24
C GLU A 23 4.65 -12.63 3.45
N LEU A 24 4.70 -13.19 4.66
CA LEU A 24 4.78 -12.42 5.90
C LEU A 24 6.24 -12.23 6.30
N TYR A 25 6.83 -11.10 5.90
CA TYR A 25 8.16 -10.71 6.38
C TYR A 25 8.11 -10.31 7.85
N ASN A 26 8.83 -11.05 8.68
CA ASN A 26 8.86 -10.82 10.11
C ASN A 26 9.90 -9.74 10.46
N ASN A 27 9.42 -8.54 10.80
CA ASN A 27 10.28 -7.48 11.32
C ASN A 27 10.67 -7.82 12.76
N ILE A 28 11.94 -8.15 12.98
CA ILE A 28 12.48 -8.57 14.28
C ILE A 28 12.43 -7.41 15.30
N GLN A 29 12.52 -6.16 14.83
CA GLN A 29 12.50 -4.98 15.69
C GLN A 29 11.82 -3.79 15.02
N VAL A 30 11.04 -3.03 15.80
CA VAL A 30 10.54 -1.70 15.43
C VAL A 30 11.35 -0.67 16.20
N LEU A 31 12.02 0.24 15.49
CA LEU A 31 12.89 1.24 16.09
C LEU A 31 12.09 2.41 16.70
N PRO A 32 12.63 3.10 17.73
CA PRO A 32 12.00 4.29 18.31
C PRO A 32 11.64 5.35 17.25
N GLY A 33 10.52 6.05 17.46
CA GLY A 33 9.99 7.04 16.52
C GLY A 33 9.20 6.47 15.34
N THR A 34 9.25 5.15 15.12
CA THR A 34 8.48 4.49 14.06
C THR A 34 6.99 4.45 14.40
N LYS A 35 6.15 4.96 13.50
CA LYS A 35 4.70 4.88 13.57
C LYS A 35 4.25 3.64 12.80
N VAL A 36 3.70 2.66 13.50
CA VAL A 36 3.18 1.47 12.81
C VAL A 36 1.88 1.80 12.09
N VAL A 37 1.80 1.43 10.82
CA VAL A 37 0.65 1.72 9.95
C VAL A 37 -0.21 0.46 9.76
N ALA A 38 0.40 -0.72 9.64
CA ALA A 38 -0.34 -1.97 9.48
C ALA A 38 0.41 -3.19 10.02
N ARG A 39 -0.36 -4.19 10.48
CA ARG A 39 0.12 -5.51 10.89
C ARG A 39 -0.46 -6.63 10.02
N GLY A 40 0.36 -7.61 9.71
CA GLY A 40 -0.02 -8.87 9.07
C GLY A 40 -0.09 -10.00 10.09
N THR A 41 -0.99 -10.96 9.84
CA THR A 41 -1.14 -12.18 10.65
C THR A 41 -1.16 -13.38 9.72
N GLN A 42 -0.34 -14.39 10.01
CA GLN A 42 -0.32 -15.66 9.29
C GLN A 42 -0.12 -16.81 10.29
N GLY A 43 -1.14 -17.64 10.48
CA GLY A 43 -1.17 -18.59 11.60
C GLY A 43 -1.00 -17.86 12.93
N ASN A 44 0.00 -18.26 13.72
CA ASN A 44 0.32 -17.65 15.01
C ASN A 44 1.28 -16.44 14.89
N ALA A 45 1.87 -16.21 13.72
CA ALA A 45 2.80 -15.10 13.52
C ALA A 45 2.04 -13.78 13.30
N LYS A 46 2.50 -12.73 13.98
CA LYS A 46 2.05 -11.35 13.79
C LYS A 46 3.27 -10.46 13.56
N ALA A 47 3.27 -9.71 12.48
CA ALA A 47 4.40 -8.83 12.13
C ALA A 47 3.90 -7.44 11.69
N VAL A 48 4.73 -6.42 11.90
CA VAL A 48 4.52 -5.12 11.26
C VAL A 48 4.82 -5.27 9.78
N VAL A 49 3.89 -4.86 8.92
CA VAL A 49 4.02 -4.96 7.46
C VAL A 49 4.00 -3.61 6.76
N ALA A 50 3.67 -2.55 7.48
CA ALA A 50 3.84 -1.18 7.02
C ALA A 50 4.10 -0.23 8.18
N TRP A 51 4.97 0.73 7.95
CA TRP A 51 5.39 1.71 8.95
C TRP A 51 5.74 3.05 8.30
N ALA A 52 5.74 4.08 9.12
CA ALA A 52 6.10 5.43 8.76
C ALA A 52 7.07 6.01 9.78
N ASN A 53 7.98 6.86 9.34
CA ASN A 53 8.91 7.56 10.22
C ASN A 53 9.25 8.95 9.66
N GLU A 54 9.79 9.82 10.51
CA GLU A 54 10.42 11.07 10.10
C GLU A 54 11.90 11.01 10.42
N TYR A 55 12.73 11.11 9.38
CA TYR A 55 14.18 11.00 9.50
C TYR A 55 14.81 12.25 8.89
N HIS A 56 15.47 13.07 9.73
CA HIS A 56 16.07 14.35 9.35
C HIS A 56 15.15 15.26 8.50
N GLY A 57 13.86 15.35 8.87
CA GLY A 57 12.87 16.18 8.19
C GLY A 57 12.24 15.57 6.93
N ALA A 58 12.69 14.39 6.51
CA ALA A 58 12.10 13.59 5.45
C ALA A 58 11.10 12.57 6.03
N ARG A 59 9.95 12.41 5.37
CA ARG A 59 8.96 11.40 5.73
C ARG A 59 9.23 10.12 4.96
N VAL A 60 9.38 9.03 5.68
CA VAL A 60 9.63 7.69 5.12
C VAL A 60 8.39 6.85 5.35
N PHE A 61 7.82 6.32 4.28
CA PHE A 61 6.79 5.29 4.32
C PHE A 61 7.33 4.01 3.70
N SER A 62 7.14 2.90 4.40
CA SER A 62 7.66 1.60 3.98
C SER A 62 6.62 0.51 4.21
N THR A 63 6.62 -0.48 3.32
CA THR A 63 5.79 -1.68 3.46
C THR A 63 6.52 -2.89 2.90
N SER A 64 6.34 -4.04 3.55
CA SER A 64 6.82 -5.34 3.08
C SER A 64 5.77 -6.10 2.26
N LEU A 65 4.58 -5.52 2.03
CA LEU A 65 3.53 -6.09 1.21
C LEU A 65 3.80 -5.86 -0.28
N GLY A 66 3.36 -6.79 -1.12
CA GLY A 66 3.47 -6.67 -2.59
C GLY A 66 4.46 -7.62 -3.23
N HIS A 67 4.81 -8.73 -2.58
CA HIS A 67 5.62 -9.78 -3.22
C HIS A 67 4.83 -10.44 -4.36
N ASN A 68 3.52 -10.65 -4.19
CA ASN A 68 2.69 -11.26 -5.21
C ASN A 68 1.98 -10.25 -6.11
N ASN A 69 1.97 -10.51 -7.43
CA ASN A 69 1.27 -9.68 -8.42
C ASN A 69 -0.24 -9.51 -8.11
N VAL A 70 -0.88 -10.54 -7.52
CA VAL A 70 -2.29 -10.45 -7.07
C VAL A 70 -2.49 -9.35 -6.02
N THR A 71 -1.54 -9.18 -5.10
CA THR A 71 -1.57 -8.13 -4.08
C THR A 71 -1.38 -6.77 -4.74
N VAL A 72 -0.41 -6.65 -5.64
CA VAL A 72 -0.10 -5.39 -6.33
C VAL A 72 -1.25 -4.94 -7.23
N ALA A 73 -1.98 -5.89 -7.83
CA ALA A 73 -3.17 -5.60 -8.65
C ALA A 73 -4.43 -5.26 -7.82
N ASP A 74 -4.41 -5.46 -6.50
CA ASP A 74 -5.56 -5.17 -5.65
C ASP A 74 -5.76 -3.67 -5.48
N LYS A 75 -6.95 -3.17 -5.80
CA LYS A 75 -7.32 -1.75 -5.66
C LYS A 75 -7.11 -1.23 -4.24
N ARG A 76 -7.30 -2.08 -3.22
CA ARG A 76 -7.06 -1.74 -1.81
C ARG A 76 -5.59 -1.50 -1.53
N TYR A 77 -4.71 -2.35 -2.10
CA TYR A 77 -3.27 -2.18 -2.00
C TYR A 77 -2.82 -0.92 -2.73
N LEU A 78 -3.24 -0.71 -3.97
CA LEU A 78 -2.89 0.50 -4.74
C LEU A 78 -3.36 1.78 -4.05
N HIS A 79 -4.57 1.78 -3.49
CA HIS A 79 -5.06 2.90 -2.69
C HIS A 79 -4.17 3.15 -1.47
N PHE A 80 -3.78 2.10 -0.75
CA PHE A 80 -2.89 2.20 0.40
C PHE A 80 -1.51 2.77 0.03
N ILE A 81 -0.90 2.28 -1.06
CA ILE A 81 0.38 2.79 -1.57
C ILE A 81 0.27 4.26 -2.00
N ALA A 82 -0.77 4.64 -2.73
CA ALA A 82 -0.98 6.03 -3.15
C ALA A 82 -1.06 6.97 -1.94
N ARG A 83 -1.77 6.57 -0.87
CA ARG A 83 -1.85 7.35 0.37
C ARG A 83 -0.48 7.46 1.07
N GLY A 84 0.28 6.38 1.11
CA GLY A 84 1.64 6.36 1.64
C GLY A 84 2.57 7.33 0.90
N ILE A 85 2.51 7.33 -0.44
CA ILE A 85 3.29 8.25 -1.30
C ILE A 85 2.90 9.71 -1.03
N LEU A 86 1.61 10.02 -1.00
CA LEU A 86 1.15 11.40 -0.74
C LEU A 86 1.55 11.87 0.66
N TRP A 87 1.50 11.01 1.66
CA TRP A 87 1.97 11.34 3.01
C TRP A 87 3.48 11.62 3.04
N ALA A 88 4.27 10.74 2.41
CA ALA A 88 5.73 10.85 2.36
C ALA A 88 6.19 12.13 1.62
N THR A 89 5.43 12.55 0.60
CA THR A 89 5.73 13.74 -0.22
C THR A 89 5.09 15.02 0.28
N LYS A 90 4.39 15.01 1.43
CA LYS A 90 3.66 16.16 1.99
C LYS A 90 2.60 16.72 1.01
N LYS A 91 1.90 15.84 0.31
CA LYS A 91 0.88 16.14 -0.70
C LYS A 91 -0.50 15.62 -0.30
N GLU A 92 -0.83 15.63 0.99
CA GLU A 92 -2.10 15.08 1.52
C GLU A 92 -3.36 15.77 0.98
N ALA A 93 -3.24 17.00 0.48
CA ALA A 93 -4.33 17.73 -0.16
C ALA A 93 -4.68 17.23 -1.57
N TRP A 94 -3.82 16.41 -2.19
CA TRP A 94 -4.04 15.93 -3.56
C TRP A 94 -5.12 14.85 -3.61
N PRO A 95 -5.99 14.87 -4.62
CA PRO A 95 -7.01 13.84 -4.77
C PRO A 95 -6.36 12.51 -5.15
N ILE A 96 -6.89 11.41 -4.60
CA ILE A 96 -6.52 10.06 -5.03
C ILE A 96 -7.58 9.58 -6.02
N VAL A 97 -7.17 9.42 -7.27
CA VAL A 97 -8.04 8.92 -8.33
C VAL A 97 -7.96 7.40 -8.32
N GLN A 98 -9.10 6.74 -8.10
CA GLN A 98 -9.21 5.31 -8.32
C GLN A 98 -9.37 5.07 -9.82
N PRO A 99 -8.60 4.15 -10.43
CA PRO A 99 -8.76 3.84 -11.84
C PRO A 99 -10.17 3.32 -12.11
N LYS A 100 -10.87 3.97 -13.05
CA LYS A 100 -12.17 3.55 -13.55
C LYS A 100 -11.94 2.64 -14.75
N GLU A 101 -12.58 1.48 -14.74
CA GLU A 101 -12.55 0.51 -15.86
C GLU A 101 -11.19 -0.13 -16.19
N GLU A 102 -10.20 -0.03 -15.30
CA GLU A 102 -8.96 -0.80 -15.44
C GLU A 102 -9.13 -2.19 -14.85
N SER A 103 -8.88 -3.21 -15.67
CA SER A 103 -8.77 -4.61 -15.29
C SER A 103 -7.34 -5.06 -15.53
N PHE A 104 -6.69 -5.62 -14.51
CA PHE A 104 -5.39 -6.25 -14.65
C PHE A 104 -5.57 -7.76 -14.75
N THR A 105 -5.04 -8.37 -15.80
CA THR A 105 -4.98 -9.82 -15.95
C THR A 105 -3.55 -10.28 -15.70
N LEU A 106 -3.37 -11.03 -14.63
CA LEU A 106 -2.08 -11.58 -14.21
C LEU A 106 -1.49 -12.45 -15.31
N GLY A 107 -0.23 -12.21 -15.68
CA GLY A 107 0.47 -12.96 -16.73
C GLY A 107 0.15 -12.51 -18.17
N SER A 108 -0.76 -11.56 -18.36
CA SER A 108 -0.98 -10.94 -19.67
C SER A 108 0.00 -9.77 -19.89
N LYS A 109 0.59 -9.68 -21.09
CA LYS A 109 1.31 -8.46 -21.48
C LYS A 109 0.30 -7.30 -21.58
N PRO A 110 0.64 -6.07 -21.15
CA PRO A 110 -0.21 -4.92 -21.35
C PRO A 110 -0.53 -4.78 -22.84
N THR A 111 -1.80 -4.87 -23.21
CA THR A 111 -2.21 -4.58 -24.58
C THR A 111 -2.36 -3.09 -24.73
N VAL A 112 -1.51 -2.48 -25.56
CA VAL A 112 -1.60 -1.05 -25.87
C VAL A 112 -2.95 -0.79 -26.54
N LYS A 113 -3.87 -0.14 -25.84
CA LYS A 113 -5.09 0.40 -26.45
C LYS A 113 -4.65 1.46 -27.47
N LYS A 114 -4.71 1.14 -28.77
CA LYS A 114 -4.54 2.13 -29.84
C LYS A 114 -5.60 3.22 -29.64
N LYS A 115 -5.19 4.44 -29.31
CA LYS A 115 -6.09 5.60 -29.37
C LYS A 115 -6.56 5.70 -30.82
N LYS A 116 -7.87 5.59 -31.07
CA LYS A 116 -8.47 6.00 -32.34
C LYS A 116 -8.26 7.51 -32.44
N ILE A 117 -7.30 7.92 -33.25
CA ILE A 117 -7.21 9.29 -33.73
C ILE A 117 -8.43 9.46 -34.64
N LYS A 118 -9.40 10.27 -34.22
CA LYS A 118 -10.46 10.72 -35.13
C LYS A 118 -9.81 11.72 -36.08
N GLN A 119 -9.77 11.37 -37.37
CA GLN A 119 -9.59 12.34 -38.47
C GLN A 119 -10.87 13.16 -38.62
#